data_AF-C2EW40-F1
#
_entry.id   AF-C2EW40-F1
#
_cell.length_a   1.000
_cell.length_b   1.000
_cell.length_c   1.000
_cell.angle_alpha   90.00
_cell.angle_beta   90.00
_cell.angle_gamma   90.00
#
_symmetry.space_group_name_H-M   'P 1'
#
loop_
_entity.id
_entity.type
_entity.pdbx_description
1 polymer ?
#
loop_
_entity_poly.entity_id
_entity_poly.type
_entity_poly.pdbx_seq_one_letter_code
_entity_poly.pdbx_strand_id
1 'polypeptide(L)'
;MTNEKLRRQNRVVLIILILLICCGLGIHQYFNYALRPVDSSANQVISVKIPQSATDHQVGVILKRKRLVRSSFVCDYYLQTHKESGVKAGTFKLKASYSTPQIVSLLQESRESH
;
A
#
# COMPACT_ATOMS: atom_id res chain seq x y z
N MET A 1 -27.42 36.34 -19.58
CA MET A 1 -26.95 35.53 -18.42
C MET A 1 -26.42 36.47 -17.35
N THR A 2 -27.09 36.55 -16.19
CA THR A 2 -26.79 37.52 -15.12
C THR A 2 -25.50 37.14 -14.36
N ASN A 3 -24.61 38.13 -14.17
CA ASN A 3 -23.29 38.00 -13.55
C ASN A 3 -23.28 37.33 -12.15
N GLU A 4 -24.42 37.31 -11.46
CA GLU A 4 -24.57 36.65 -10.15
C GLU A 4 -24.51 35.12 -10.23
N LYS A 5 -25.07 34.51 -11.29
CA LYS A 5 -24.96 33.06 -11.53
C LYS A 5 -23.52 32.66 -11.84
N LEU A 6 -22.79 33.48 -12.60
CA LEU A 6 -21.38 33.27 -12.93
C LEU A 6 -20.48 33.33 -11.67
N ARG A 7 -20.69 34.29 -10.77
CA ARG A 7 -19.95 34.38 -9.49
C ARG A 7 -20.23 33.21 -8.55
N ARG A 8 -21.46 32.66 -8.57
CA ARG A 8 -21.82 31.48 -7.77
C ARG A 8 -21.22 30.19 -8.36
N GLN A 9 -21.24 30.04 -9.69
CA GLN A 9 -20.58 28.92 -10.37
C GLN A 9 -19.05 28.96 -10.20
N ASN A 10 -18.40 30.12 -10.34
CA ASN A 10 -16.95 30.22 -10.11
C ASN A 10 -16.54 29.85 -8.69
N ARG A 11 -17.36 30.17 -7.67
CA ARG A 11 -17.10 29.73 -6.29
C ARG A 11 -17.18 28.21 -6.15
N VAL A 12 -18.18 27.58 -6.75
CA VAL A 12 -18.33 26.12 -6.72
C VAL A 12 -17.16 25.44 -7.45
N VAL A 13 -16.76 25.94 -8.63
CA VAL A 13 -15.61 25.43 -9.38
C VAL A 13 -14.31 25.59 -8.58
N LEU A 14 -14.11 26.73 -7.91
CA LEU A 14 -12.94 26.95 -7.06
C LEU A 14 -12.90 25.98 -5.87
N ILE A 15 -14.03 25.73 -5.22
CA ILE A 15 -14.13 24.76 -4.11
C ILE A 15 -13.81 23.36 -4.61
N ILE A 16 -14.35 22.94 -5.75
CA ILE A 16 -14.06 21.63 -6.36
C ILE A 16 -12.58 21.51 -6.71
N LEU A 17 -11.98 22.56 -7.26
CA LEU A 17 -10.56 22.58 -7.59
C LEU A 17 -9.67 22.43 -6.33
N ILE A 18 -10.00 23.15 -5.26
CA ILE A 18 -9.30 23.02 -3.96
C ILE A 18 -9.48 21.60 -3.41
N LEU A 19 -10.69 21.04 -3.49
CA LEU A 19 -10.97 19.68 -3.03
C LEU A 19 -10.13 18.65 -3.79
N LEU A 20 -9.98 18.80 -5.11
CA LEU A 20 -9.14 17.93 -5.95
C LEU A 20 -7.66 18.03 -5.56
N ILE A 21 -7.16 19.24 -5.29
CA ILE A 21 -5.77 19.44 -4.84
C ILE A 21 -5.55 18.81 -3.46
N CYS A 22 -6.47 19.03 -2.51
CA CYS A 22 -6.40 18.41 -1.18
C CYS A 22 -6.47 16.89 -1.25
N CYS A 23 -7.35 16.33 -2.08
CA CYS A 23 -7.42 14.89 -2.32
C CYS A 23 -6.12 14.35 -2.92
N GLY A 24 -5.57 15.03 -3.94
CA GLY A 24 -4.29 14.62 -4.55
C GLY A 24 -3.14 14.61 -3.55
N LEU A 25 -3.00 15.66 -2.74
CA LEU A 25 -1.99 15.74 -1.68
C LEU A 25 -2.22 14.68 -0.59
N GLY A 26 -3.47 14.47 -0.19
CA GLY A 26 -3.85 13.46 0.80
C GLY A 26 -3.50 12.04 0.35
N ILE A 27 -3.79 11.71 -0.92
CA ILE A 27 -3.45 10.41 -1.52
C ILE A 27 -1.93 10.24 -1.55
N HIS A 28 -1.18 11.24 -2.05
CA HIS A 28 0.27 11.16 -2.12
C HIS A 28 0.92 10.96 -0.74
N GLN A 29 0.44 11.70 0.27
CA GLN A 29 0.90 11.57 1.66
C GLN A 29 0.54 10.20 2.24
N TYR A 30 -0.67 9.70 1.98
CA TYR A 30 -1.14 8.40 2.44
C TYR A 30 -0.29 7.25 1.87
N PHE A 31 0.02 7.28 0.57
CA PHE A 31 0.87 6.29 -0.07
C PHE A 31 2.27 6.28 0.55
N ASN A 32 2.92 7.45 0.68
CA ASN A 32 4.22 7.53 1.34
C ASN A 32 4.20 7.03 2.78
N TYR A 33 3.14 7.33 3.54
CA TYR A 33 3.00 6.87 4.92
C TYR A 33 2.74 5.35 5.02
N ALA A 34 1.96 4.78 4.10
CA ALA A 34 1.62 3.37 4.08
C ALA A 34 2.77 2.48 3.55
N LEU A 35 3.69 3.03 2.77
CA LEU A 35 4.90 2.35 2.33
C LEU A 35 5.98 2.30 3.42
N ARG A 36 5.93 3.23 4.39
CA ARG A 36 6.86 3.25 5.53
C ARG A 36 6.65 2.04 6.46
N PRO A 37 7.74 1.55 7.09
CA PRO A 37 7.67 0.45 8.04
C PRO A 37 6.73 0.77 9.20
N VAL A 38 6.04 -0.27 9.69
CA VAL A 38 5.09 -0.15 10.81
C VAL A 38 5.82 0.34 12.06
N ASP A 39 7.02 -0.20 12.27
CA ASP A 39 7.90 0.18 13.37
C ASP A 39 9.36 0.02 12.93
N SER A 40 10.03 1.15 12.72
CA SER A 40 11.43 1.19 12.28
C SER A 40 12.41 0.63 13.33
N SER A 41 12.02 0.61 14.62
CA SER A 41 12.86 0.14 15.72
C SER A 41 12.61 -1.34 16.05
N ALA A 42 11.50 -1.90 15.58
CA ALA A 42 11.14 -3.29 15.83
C ALA A 42 12.06 -4.26 15.07
N ASN A 43 12.97 -4.89 15.81
CA ASN A 43 13.79 -6.01 15.33
C ASN A 43 13.09 -7.37 15.43
N GLN A 44 11.79 -7.39 15.74
CA GLN A 44 11.03 -8.63 15.87
C GLN A 44 10.88 -9.32 14.51
N VAL A 45 11.41 -10.54 14.43
CA VAL A 45 11.23 -11.43 13.27
C VAL A 45 9.92 -12.18 13.44
N ILE A 46 9.02 -12.02 12.48
CA ILE A 46 7.71 -12.66 12.43
C ILE A 46 7.69 -13.64 11.26
N SER A 47 7.49 -14.91 11.56
CA SER A 47 7.29 -15.95 10.54
C SER A 47 5.87 -15.91 10.01
N VAL A 48 5.73 -15.77 8.69
CA VAL A 48 4.46 -15.76 7.97
C VAL A 48 4.41 -16.93 7.01
N LYS A 49 3.33 -17.70 7.07
CA LYS A 49 3.06 -18.79 6.14
C LYS A 49 2.07 -18.31 5.09
N ILE A 50 2.49 -18.32 3.82
CA ILE A 50 1.66 -17.97 2.67
C ILE A 50 1.12 -19.28 2.06
N PRO A 51 -0.22 -19.51 2.04
CA PRO A 51 -0.80 -20.68 1.40
C PRO A 51 -0.59 -20.66 -0.12
N GLN A 52 -0.54 -21.84 -0.75
CA GLN A 52 -0.26 -21.97 -2.19
C GLN A 52 -1.37 -21.42 -3.11
N SER A 53 -2.60 -21.37 -2.60
CA SER A 53 -3.75 -20.76 -3.27
C SER A 53 -4.05 -19.33 -2.79
N ALA A 54 -3.12 -18.70 -2.06
CA ALA A 54 -3.31 -17.35 -1.56
C ALA A 54 -3.41 -16.34 -2.70
N THR A 55 -4.46 -15.52 -2.70
CA THR A 55 -4.56 -14.36 -3.58
C THR A 55 -3.76 -13.19 -2.99
N ASP A 56 -3.36 -12.21 -3.83
CA ASP A 56 -2.60 -11.02 -3.39
C ASP A 56 -3.30 -10.27 -2.25
N HIS A 57 -4.63 -10.17 -2.34
CA HIS A 57 -5.47 -9.61 -1.29
C HIS A 57 -5.36 -10.41 0.03
N GLN A 58 -5.41 -11.74 -0.03
CA GLN A 58 -5.23 -12.59 1.16
C GLN A 58 -3.84 -12.41 1.76
N VAL A 59 -2.80 -12.32 0.93
CA VAL A 59 -1.42 -12.06 1.37
C VAL A 59 -1.34 -10.71 2.11
N GLY A 60 -1.87 -9.64 1.51
CA GLY A 60 -1.91 -8.32 2.13
C GLY A 60 -2.67 -8.30 3.47
N VAL A 61 -3.78 -9.05 3.58
CA VAL A 61 -4.53 -9.20 4.83
C VAL A 61 -3.74 -9.96 5.89
N ILE A 62 -3.05 -11.04 5.53
CA ILE A 62 -2.22 -11.83 6.45
C ILE A 62 -1.08 -10.96 6.99
N LEU A 63 -0.39 -10.23 6.11
CA LEU A 63 0.71 -9.32 6.47
C LEU A 63 0.23 -8.21 7.42
N LYS A 64 -0.95 -7.62 7.15
CA LYS A 64 -1.55 -6.60 8.02
C LYS A 64 -1.90 -7.18 9.39
N ARG A 65 -2.52 -8.37 9.44
CA ARG A 65 -2.88 -9.04 10.69
C ARG A 65 -1.65 -9.33 11.56
N LYS A 66 -0.51 -9.60 10.94
CA LYS A 66 0.79 -9.81 11.59
C LYS A 66 1.53 -8.50 11.90
N ARG A 67 0.92 -7.33 11.65
CA ARG A 67 1.51 -5.99 11.83
C ARG A 67 2.83 -5.79 11.06
N LEU A 68 2.97 -6.46 9.92
CA LEU A 68 4.13 -6.29 9.03
C LEU A 68 3.93 -5.17 8.02
N VAL A 69 2.68 -4.89 7.65
CA VAL A 69 2.31 -3.76 6.78
C VAL A 69 1.29 -2.88 7.45
N ARG A 70 1.37 -1.56 7.23
CA ARG A 70 0.39 -0.60 7.79
C ARG A 70 -0.97 -0.71 7.13
N SER A 71 -0.99 -0.94 5.81
CA SER A 71 -2.23 -1.01 5.03
C SER A 71 -2.22 -2.23 4.12
N SER A 72 -3.22 -3.10 4.29
CA SER A 72 -3.45 -4.24 3.39
C SER A 72 -3.76 -3.77 1.99
N PHE A 73 -4.46 -2.63 1.83
CA PHE A 73 -4.85 -2.09 0.53
C PHE A 73 -3.65 -1.59 -0.28
N VAL A 74 -2.72 -0.88 0.37
CA VAL A 74 -1.50 -0.41 -0.31
C VAL A 74 -0.59 -1.58 -0.63
N CYS A 75 -0.48 -2.57 0.26
CA CYS A 75 0.28 -3.79 -0.01
C CYS A 75 -0.32 -4.60 -1.16
N ASP A 76 -1.65 -4.81 -1.17
CA ASP A 76 -2.38 -5.49 -2.24
C ASP A 76 -2.24 -4.75 -3.58
N TYR A 77 -2.40 -3.42 -3.58
CA TYR A 77 -2.15 -2.60 -4.76
C TYR A 77 -0.71 -2.74 -5.28
N TYR A 78 0.27 -2.73 -4.37
CA TYR A 78 1.69 -2.88 -4.74
C TYR A 78 1.97 -4.26 -5.34
N LEU A 79 1.40 -5.32 -4.76
CA LEU A 79 1.46 -6.70 -5.26
C LEU A 79 0.81 -6.84 -6.64
N GLN A 80 -0.35 -6.20 -6.85
CA GLN A 80 -1.03 -6.22 -8.15
C GLN A 80 -0.29 -5.41 -9.23
N THR A 81 0.37 -4.32 -8.86
CA THR A 81 1.09 -3.46 -9.81
C THR A 81 2.44 -4.06 -10.21
N HIS A 82 3.14 -4.72 -9.26
CA HIS A 82 4.45 -5.33 -9.50
C HIS A 82 4.34 -6.83 -9.82
N LYS A 83 3.29 -7.22 -10.56
CA LYS A 83 2.92 -8.62 -10.82
C LYS A 83 3.80 -9.33 -11.85
N GLU A 84 5.07 -9.00 -11.93
CA GLU A 84 6.05 -9.65 -12.81
C GLU A 84 6.17 -11.15 -12.48
N SER A 85 6.02 -11.51 -11.20
CA SER A 85 5.85 -12.90 -10.75
C SER A 85 4.91 -12.95 -9.54
N GLY A 86 3.91 -13.83 -9.57
CA GLY A 86 2.95 -13.97 -8.47
C GLY A 86 3.61 -14.38 -7.15
N VAL A 87 2.98 -14.04 -6.02
CA VAL A 87 3.49 -14.36 -4.67
C VAL A 87 3.74 -15.85 -4.53
N LYS A 88 4.93 -16.23 -4.06
CA LYS A 88 5.27 -17.64 -3.86
C LYS A 88 4.69 -18.18 -2.55
N ALA A 89 4.19 -19.41 -2.61
CA ALA A 89 3.78 -20.15 -1.44
C ALA A 89 5.02 -20.52 -0.60
N GLY A 90 4.94 -20.35 0.72
CA GLY A 90 6.09 -20.66 1.57
C GLY A 90 6.02 -20.06 2.95
N THR A 91 7.09 -20.26 3.72
CA THR A 91 7.26 -19.64 5.03
C THR A 91 8.35 -18.58 4.92
N PHE A 92 7.99 -17.33 5.20
CA PHE A 92 8.88 -16.18 5.10
C PHE A 92 9.12 -15.60 6.49
N LYS A 93 10.37 -15.19 6.74
CA LYS A 93 10.75 -14.49 7.97
C LYS A 93 10.80 -13.00 7.64
N LEU A 94 9.84 -12.25 8.15
CA LEU A 94 9.69 -10.82 7.87
C LEU A 94 9.86 -10.02 9.17
N LYS A 95 10.37 -8.80 9.07
CA LYS A 95 10.49 -7.88 10.22
C LYS A 95 9.50 -6.73 10.05
N ALA A 96 8.95 -6.24 11.15
CA ALA A 96 8.05 -5.07 11.13
C ALA A 96 8.78 -3.75 10.76
N SER A 97 10.12 -3.77 10.79
CA SER A 97 10.99 -2.71 10.30
C SER A 97 11.19 -2.71 8.77
N TYR A 98 10.73 -3.75 8.07
CA TYR A 98 10.75 -3.75 6.61
C TYR A 98 9.65 -2.86 6.05
N SER A 99 9.98 -2.17 4.95
CA SER A 99 9.00 -1.38 4.21
C SER A 99 8.09 -2.29 3.39
N THR A 100 6.90 -1.80 3.04
CA THR A 100 5.95 -2.56 2.21
C THR A 100 6.59 -3.04 0.90
N PRO A 101 7.38 -2.22 0.16
CA PRO A 101 8.10 -2.68 -1.03
C PRO A 101 9.12 -3.80 -0.74
N GLN A 102 9.86 -3.73 0.37
CA GLN A 102 10.83 -4.76 0.74
C GLN A 102 10.15 -6.09 1.02
N ILE A 103 9.04 -6.08 1.76
CA ILE A 103 8.26 -7.29 2.04
C ILE A 103 7.73 -7.90 0.75
N VAL A 104 7.20 -7.07 -0.16
CA VAL A 104 6.68 -7.52 -1.45
C VAL A 104 7.81 -8.11 -2.31
N SER A 105 8.96 -7.44 -2.41
CA SER A 105 10.14 -7.95 -3.12
C SER A 105 10.55 -9.30 -2.55
N LEU A 106 10.71 -9.42 -1.23
CA LEU A 106 11.05 -10.68 -0.56
C LEU A 106 10.08 -11.83 -0.87
N LEU A 107 8.79 -11.55 -1.02
CA LEU A 107 7.75 -12.52 -1.33
C LEU A 107 7.74 -12.95 -2.82
N GLN A 108 8.33 -12.15 -3.69
CA GLN A 108 8.44 -12.39 -5.13
C GLN A 108 9.82 -12.98 -5.51
N GLU A 109 10.88 -12.44 -4.93
CA GLU A 109 12.31 -12.72 -5.20
C GLU A 109 12.81 -14.02 -4.57
N SER A 110 12.08 -14.62 -3.63
CA SER A 110 12.49 -15.83 -2.90
C SER A 110 12.61 -17.11 -3.77
N ARG A 111 12.71 -16.98 -5.10
CA ARG A 111 13.24 -17.98 -6.03
C ARG A 111 14.68 -17.73 -6.51
N GLU A 112 15.36 -16.67 -6.11
CA GLU A 112 16.73 -16.41 -6.59
C GLU A 112 17.79 -16.73 -5.52
N SER A 113 17.93 -18.01 -5.24
CA SER A 113 19.23 -18.56 -4.85
C SER A 113 19.43 -19.87 -5.61
N HIS A 114 19.85 -19.74 -6.87
CA HIS A 114 20.50 -20.82 -7.60
C HIS A 114 21.92 -20.37 -7.93
#